data_AF-A0A7X8HWY3-F1
#
_entry.id   AF-A0A7X8HWY3-F1
#
_cell.length_a   1.000
_cell.length_b   1.000
_cell.length_c   1.000
_cell.angle_alpha   90.00
_cell.angle_beta   90.00
_cell.angle_gamma   90.00
#
_symmetry.space_group_name_H-M   'P 1'
#
loop_
_entity.id
_entity.type
_entity.pdbx_description
1 polymer ?
#
loop_
_entity_poly.entity_id
_entity_poly.type
_entity_poly.pdbx_seq_one_letter_code
_entity_poly.pdbx_strand_id
1 'polypeptide(L)'
;MKRVGIVTYRDIVDGKGRFLQAYALYNVIEKLGYKAEIIDYYPSTPESGDAEILHKFKRAIKNPKRWNNYIKKLLHIRMIKIYNDDFVESRRSYECFIRKNIRITEEKYYGYEKLLKAHFEYDAYVCGSDQIWNPYFQGLDDAYYLRFAPKDKRIAYAPSIGIT
;
A
#
# COMPACT_ATOMS: atom_id res chain seq x y z
N MET A 1 -5.22 26.22 -11.26
CA MET A 1 -6.02 25.03 -10.89
C MET A 1 -5.35 24.40 -9.70
N LYS A 2 -6.09 24.19 -8.60
CA LYS A 2 -5.53 23.71 -7.33
C LYS A 2 -5.09 22.24 -7.42
N ARG A 3 -4.02 21.88 -6.71
CA ARG A 3 -3.43 20.53 -6.71
C ARG A 3 -3.66 19.81 -5.39
N VAL A 4 -3.91 18.50 -5.48
CA VAL A 4 -4.17 17.63 -4.33
C VAL A 4 -3.23 16.43 -4.38
N GLY A 5 -2.41 16.28 -3.34
CA GLY A 5 -1.54 15.12 -3.16
C GLY A 5 -2.28 14.01 -2.42
N ILE A 6 -2.26 12.78 -2.95
CA ILE A 6 -2.95 11.63 -2.36
C ILE A 6 -1.91 10.66 -1.81
N VAL A 7 -2.08 10.25 -0.56
CA VAL A 7 -1.31 9.17 0.08
C VAL A 7 -2.24 7.99 0.35
N THR A 8 -1.88 6.84 -0.21
CA THR A 8 -2.56 5.57 0.00
C THR A 8 -1.53 4.44 0.05
N TYR A 9 -1.97 3.18 0.12
CA TYR A 9 -1.05 2.05 0.23
C TYR A 9 -0.03 1.97 -0.90
N ARG A 10 1.21 1.59 -0.56
CA ARG A 10 2.33 1.35 -1.49
C ARG A 10 2.01 0.37 -2.62
N ASP A 11 1.18 -0.63 -2.33
CA ASP A 11 0.91 -1.75 -3.23
C ASP A 11 -0.50 -1.63 -3.85
N ILE A 12 -0.84 -0.45 -4.38
CA ILE A 12 -2.08 -0.20 -5.12
C ILE A 12 -2.26 -1.30 -6.19
N VAL A 13 -1.17 -1.64 -6.88
CA VAL A 13 -1.09 -2.63 -7.95
C VAL A 13 -1.40 -4.06 -7.48
N ASP A 14 -1.07 -4.39 -6.24
CA ASP A 14 -1.08 -5.79 -5.77
C ASP A 14 -2.46 -6.21 -5.25
N GLY A 15 -3.31 -5.24 -4.92
CA GLY A 15 -4.66 -5.47 -4.42
C GLY A 15 -5.72 -4.84 -5.31
N LYS A 16 -6.52 -5.67 -6.01
CA LYS A 16 -7.63 -5.20 -6.88
C LYS A 16 -8.55 -4.19 -6.17
N GLY A 17 -8.89 -4.43 -4.90
CA GLY A 17 -9.72 -3.53 -4.11
C GLY A 17 -9.04 -2.20 -3.76
N ARG A 18 -7.77 -2.25 -3.33
CA ARG A 18 -6.97 -1.05 -3.00
C ARG A 18 -6.79 -0.15 -4.23
N PHE A 19 -6.54 -0.76 -5.38
CA PHE A 19 -6.51 -0.07 -6.66
C PHE A 19 -7.83 0.63 -6.98
N LEU A 20 -8.94 -0.09 -6.99
CA LEU A 20 -10.23 0.48 -7.36
C LEU A 20 -10.60 1.65 -6.43
N GLN A 21 -10.25 1.55 -5.15
CA GLN A 21 -10.45 2.63 -4.19
C GLN A 21 -9.57 3.85 -4.49
N ALA A 22 -8.26 3.64 -4.71
CA ALA A 22 -7.33 4.73 -5.05
C ALA A 22 -7.72 5.42 -6.36
N TYR A 23 -8.11 4.62 -7.37
CA TYR A 23 -8.59 5.11 -8.65
C TYR A 23 -9.89 5.90 -8.51
N ALA A 24 -10.86 5.40 -7.74
CA ALA A 24 -12.11 6.11 -7.48
C ALA A 24 -11.85 7.46 -6.79
N LEU A 25 -11.01 7.48 -5.75
CA LEU A 25 -10.65 8.70 -5.04
C LEU A 25 -9.98 9.72 -5.97
N TYR A 26 -8.99 9.28 -6.76
CA TYR A 26 -8.33 10.11 -7.77
C TYR A 26 -9.33 10.74 -8.74
N ASN A 27 -10.24 9.94 -9.30
CA ASN A 27 -11.23 10.42 -10.27
C ASN A 27 -12.27 11.35 -9.65
N VAL A 28 -12.67 11.13 -8.40
CA VAL A 28 -13.59 12.03 -7.70
C VAL A 28 -12.94 13.40 -7.50
N ILE A 29 -11.67 13.44 -7.10
CA ILE A 29 -10.92 14.70 -6.93
C ILE A 29 -10.79 15.45 -8.26
N GLU A 30 -10.47 14.74 -9.36
CA GLU A 30 -10.43 15.33 -10.70
C GLU A 30 -11.80 15.87 -11.14
N LYS A 31 -12.88 15.11 -10.92
CA LYS A 31 -14.26 15.53 -11.23
C LYS A 31 -14.72 16.75 -10.44
N LEU A 32 -14.18 16.95 -9.23
CA LEU A 32 -14.43 18.14 -8.41
C LEU A 32 -13.65 19.38 -8.91
N GLY A 33 -12.83 19.26 -9.97
CA GLY A 33 -12.11 20.38 -10.60
C GLY A 33 -10.68 20.60 -10.06
N TYR A 34 -10.13 19.65 -9.30
CA TYR A 34 -8.78 19.71 -8.76
C TYR A 34 -7.82 18.82 -9.56
N LYS A 35 -6.53 19.13 -9.56
CA LYS A 35 -5.49 18.24 -10.11
C LYS A 35 -5.03 17.26 -9.04
N ALA A 36 -5.37 15.99 -9.19
CA ALA A 36 -4.93 14.91 -8.32
C ALA A 36 -3.56 14.37 -8.74
N GLU A 37 -2.78 13.95 -7.75
CA GLU A 37 -1.52 13.24 -7.94
C GLU A 37 -1.31 12.29 -6.76
N ILE A 38 -0.97 11.04 -7.03
CA ILE A 38 -0.64 10.06 -6.01
C ILE A 38 0.85 10.17 -5.68
N ILE A 39 1.17 10.31 -4.41
CA ILE A 39 2.55 10.31 -3.92
C ILE A 39 3.03 8.86 -3.81
N ASP A 40 4.06 8.49 -4.57
CA ASP A 40 4.60 7.12 -4.63
C ASP A 40 5.43 6.80 -3.37
N TYR A 41 4.72 6.58 -2.27
CA TYR A 41 5.29 6.39 -0.95
C TYR A 41 5.47 4.91 -0.60
N TYR A 42 6.66 4.57 -0.13
CA TYR A 42 7.03 3.25 0.37
C TYR A 42 7.48 3.38 1.83
N PRO A 43 6.67 2.95 2.83
CA PRO A 43 7.10 2.94 4.21
C PRO A 43 8.34 2.07 4.40
N SER A 44 9.27 2.53 5.23
CA SER A 44 10.43 1.75 5.61
C SER A 44 9.93 0.54 6.40
N THR A 45 10.04 -0.65 5.82
CA THR A 45 9.74 -1.88 6.55
C THR A 45 10.66 -1.96 7.76
N PRO A 46 10.15 -2.25 8.96
CA PRO A 46 11.00 -2.79 10.01
C PRO A 46 11.72 -4.00 9.42
N GLU A 47 13.02 -4.10 9.66
CA GLU A 47 13.86 -5.23 9.28
C GLU A 47 13.35 -6.51 9.95
N SER A 48 12.31 -7.16 9.40
CA SER A 48 11.69 -8.35 9.98
C SER A 48 11.56 -9.50 8.98
N GLY A 49 12.36 -9.48 7.92
CA GLY A 49 12.46 -10.62 7.00
C GLY A 49 13.17 -11.81 7.66
N ASP A 50 14.39 -11.61 8.13
CA ASP A 50 15.26 -12.74 8.47
C ASP A 50 15.00 -13.30 9.87
N ALA A 51 14.72 -12.44 10.85
CA ALA A 51 14.46 -12.84 12.23
C ALA A 51 13.14 -13.62 12.38
N GLU A 52 12.08 -13.22 11.65
CA GLU A 52 10.76 -13.86 11.72
C GLU A 52 10.77 -15.24 11.03
N ILE A 53 11.51 -15.37 9.93
CA ILE A 53 11.73 -16.64 9.23
C ILE A 53 12.45 -17.62 10.13
N LEU A 54 13.57 -17.23 10.76
CA LEU A 54 14.32 -18.05 11.71
C LEU A 54 13.47 -18.50 12.90
N HIS A 55 12.61 -17.62 13.43
CA HIS A 55 11.72 -17.93 14.55
C HIS A 55 10.60 -18.91 14.17
N LYS A 56 10.05 -18.78 12.96
CA LYS A 56 9.08 -19.73 12.38
C LYS A 56 9.71 -21.11 12.14
N PHE A 57 10.95 -21.16 11.61
CA PHE A 57 11.70 -22.41 11.43
C PHE A 57 11.97 -23.12 12.75
N LYS A 58 12.47 -22.40 13.78
CA LYS A 58 12.71 -23.00 15.12
C LYS A 58 11.43 -23.54 15.77
N ARG A 59 10.28 -22.90 15.57
CA ARG A 59 8.97 -23.40 16.08
C ARG A 59 8.43 -24.62 15.31
N ALA A 60 8.74 -24.75 14.03
CA ALA A 60 8.30 -25.88 13.21
C ALA A 60 9.04 -27.18 13.56
N ILE A 61 10.33 -27.09 13.91
CA ILE A 61 11.18 -28.25 14.26
C ILE A 61 10.73 -28.87 15.60
N LYS A 62 10.20 -28.08 16.53
CA LYS A 62 9.77 -28.55 17.86
C LYS A 62 8.44 -29.32 17.88
N ASN A 63 7.67 -29.39 16.79
CA ASN A 63 6.32 -29.96 16.85
C ASN A 63 5.91 -30.74 15.56
N PRO A 64 6.31 -32.02 15.43
CA PRO A 64 6.15 -32.80 14.19
C PRO A 64 4.70 -33.06 13.77
N LYS A 65 3.72 -32.99 14.70
CA LYS A 65 2.28 -33.10 14.36
C LYS A 65 1.76 -31.97 13.47
N ARG A 66 2.50 -30.86 13.32
CA ARG A 66 2.16 -29.74 12.42
C ARG A 66 2.68 -29.91 10.99
N TRP A 67 3.45 -30.97 10.70
CA TRP A 67 3.96 -31.24 9.35
C TRP A 67 2.84 -31.45 8.32
N ASN A 68 1.72 -32.08 8.69
CA ASN A 68 0.56 -32.20 7.79
C ASN A 68 0.01 -30.84 7.34
N ASN A 69 0.03 -29.83 8.21
CA ASN A 69 -0.39 -28.48 7.84
C ASN A 69 0.66 -27.78 6.96
N TYR A 70 1.95 -28.08 7.15
CA TYR A 70 3.01 -27.60 6.25
C TYR A 70 2.93 -28.22 4.86
N ILE A 71 2.64 -29.52 4.76
CA ILE A 71 2.46 -30.22 3.47
C ILE A 71 1.21 -29.70 2.75
N LYS A 72 0.08 -29.53 3.46
CA LYS A 72 -1.12 -28.87 2.89
C LYS A 72 -0.81 -27.45 2.41
N LYS A 73 -0.02 -26.69 3.17
CA LYS A 73 0.43 -25.34 2.80
C LYS A 73 1.35 -25.35 1.57
N LEU A 74 2.27 -26.31 1.48
CA LEU A 74 3.14 -26.52 0.31
C LEU A 74 2.35 -26.90 -0.94
N LEU A 75 1.36 -27.79 -0.82
CA LEU A 75 0.45 -28.15 -1.91
C LEU A 75 -0.40 -26.95 -2.35
N HIS A 76 -0.89 -26.14 -1.40
CA HIS A 76 -1.61 -24.90 -1.69
C HIS A 76 -0.72 -23.87 -2.40
N ILE A 77 0.54 -23.68 -1.95
CA ILE A 77 1.53 -22.82 -2.61
C ILE A 77 1.83 -23.32 -4.04
N ARG A 78 1.90 -24.65 -4.24
CA ARG A 78 2.13 -25.26 -5.54
C ARG A 78 0.92 -25.08 -6.47
N MET A 79 -0.31 -25.15 -5.95
CA MET A 79 -1.52 -24.82 -6.72
C MET A 79 -1.58 -23.33 -7.08
N ILE A 80 -1.27 -22.42 -6.15
CA ILE A 80 -1.18 -20.98 -6.42
C ILE A 80 -0.15 -20.69 -7.52
N LYS A 81 0.99 -21.39 -7.52
CA LYS A 81 2.02 -21.26 -8.57
C LYS A 81 1.56 -21.71 -9.95
N ILE A 82 0.62 -22.66 -10.05
CA ILE A 82 0.07 -23.15 -11.32
C ILE A 82 -0.98 -22.19 -11.87
N TYR A 83 -1.73 -21.50 -11.00
CA TYR A 83 -2.70 -20.44 -11.36
C TYR A 83 -2.06 -19.04 -11.50
N ASN A 84 -0.73 -18.93 -11.43
CA ASN A 84 -0.05 -17.65 -11.30
C ASN A 84 0.24 -16.94 -12.63
N ASP A 85 0.24 -17.64 -13.78
CA ASP A 85 0.54 -16.98 -15.06
C ASP A 85 -0.54 -15.96 -15.44
N ASP A 86 -1.82 -16.31 -15.28
CA ASP A 86 -2.94 -15.37 -15.42
C ASP A 86 -2.86 -14.21 -14.42
N PHE A 87 -2.34 -14.46 -13.21
CA PHE A 87 -2.20 -13.44 -12.17
C PHE A 87 -1.08 -12.44 -12.48
N VAL A 88 0.04 -12.92 -13.03
CA VAL A 88 1.18 -12.09 -13.46
C VAL A 88 0.82 -11.23 -14.68
N GLU A 89 0.12 -11.80 -15.66
CA GLU A 89 -0.34 -11.07 -16.83
C GLU A 89 -1.41 -10.03 -16.45
N SER A 90 -2.35 -10.40 -15.58
CA SER A 90 -3.33 -9.49 -15.01
C SER A 90 -2.67 -8.33 -14.27
N ARG A 91 -1.62 -8.59 -13.47
CA ARG A 91 -0.86 -7.56 -12.75
C ARG A 91 -0.20 -6.54 -13.70
N ARG A 92 0.43 -6.99 -14.78
CA ARG A 92 1.02 -6.09 -15.79
C ARG A 92 -0.03 -5.21 -16.47
N SER A 93 -1.19 -5.80 -16.81
CA SER A 93 -2.31 -5.04 -17.36
C SER A 93 -2.79 -3.94 -16.40
N TYR A 94 -2.89 -4.24 -15.10
CA TYR A 94 -3.23 -3.25 -14.08
C TYR A 94 -2.17 -2.16 -13.93
N GLU A 95 -0.87 -2.50 -13.90
CA GLU A 95 0.22 -1.52 -13.85
C GLU A 95 0.16 -0.54 -15.03
N CYS A 96 -0.04 -1.08 -16.25
CA CYS A 96 -0.22 -0.27 -17.45
C CYS A 96 -1.45 0.63 -17.35
N PHE A 97 -2.58 0.09 -16.88
CA PHE A 97 -3.80 0.87 -16.69
C PHE A 97 -3.58 2.01 -15.69
N ILE A 98 -2.92 1.72 -14.57
CA ILE A 98 -2.58 2.70 -13.53
C ILE A 98 -1.73 3.82 -14.12
N ARG A 99 -0.57 3.47 -14.70
CA ARG A 99 0.36 4.47 -15.26
C ARG A 99 -0.27 5.34 -16.36
N LYS A 100 -1.28 4.81 -17.06
CA LYS A 100 -2.01 5.54 -18.10
C LYS A 100 -3.11 6.46 -17.56
N ASN A 101 -3.78 6.08 -16.48
CA ASN A 101 -5.01 6.76 -16.04
C ASN A 101 -4.86 7.58 -14.75
N ILE A 102 -3.81 7.37 -13.97
CA ILE A 102 -3.55 8.14 -12.74
C ILE A 102 -2.17 8.77 -12.79
N ARG A 103 -2.07 10.02 -12.34
CA ARG A 103 -0.79 10.69 -12.12
C ARG A 103 -0.18 10.22 -10.82
N ILE A 104 1.07 9.80 -10.89
CA ILE A 104 1.89 9.39 -9.76
C ILE A 104 3.15 10.27 -9.79
N THR A 105 3.69 10.64 -8.64
CA THR A 105 4.98 11.34 -8.56
C THR A 105 6.08 10.59 -9.31
N GLU A 106 6.97 11.33 -9.98
CA GLU A 106 8.10 10.74 -10.72
C GLU A 106 9.12 10.09 -9.77
N GLU A 107 9.32 10.69 -8.60
CA GLU A 107 10.17 10.15 -7.54
C GLU A 107 9.38 9.17 -6.65
N LYS A 108 10.10 8.13 -6.22
CA LYS A 108 9.66 7.17 -5.20
C LYS A 108 10.22 7.57 -3.83
N TYR A 109 9.34 7.71 -2.86
CA TYR A 109 9.71 8.14 -1.51
C TYR A 109 9.78 6.95 -0.57
N TYR A 110 11.00 6.46 -0.32
CA TYR A 110 11.26 5.36 0.61
C TYR A 110 11.50 5.91 2.02
N GLY A 111 10.57 5.60 2.92
CA GLY A 111 10.61 6.02 4.32
C GLY A 111 10.10 7.45 4.55
N TYR A 112 9.57 7.69 5.75
CA TYR A 112 8.96 8.97 6.12
C TYR A 112 9.91 10.17 5.99
N GLU A 113 11.20 9.97 6.29
CA GLU A 113 12.24 11.00 6.15
C GLU A 113 12.39 11.53 4.72
N LYS A 114 12.15 10.70 3.71
CA LYS A 114 12.19 11.14 2.31
C LYS A 114 10.99 12.02 1.97
N LEU A 115 9.80 11.73 2.50
CA LEU A 115 8.62 12.60 2.33
C LEU A 115 8.84 13.97 2.95
N LEU A 116 9.45 14.04 4.14
CA LEU A 116 9.73 15.31 4.80
C LEU A 116 10.65 16.22 3.98
N LYS A 117 11.61 15.64 3.25
CA LYS A 117 12.58 16.37 2.41
C LYS A 117 12.03 16.75 1.03
N ALA A 118 10.95 16.11 0.58
CA ALA A 118 10.42 16.28 -0.76
C ALA A 118 9.74 17.64 -1.00
N HIS A 119 9.42 18.40 0.06
CA HIS A 119 8.81 19.73 0.01
C HIS A 119 7.72 19.87 -1.05
N PHE A 120 6.64 19.12 -0.89
CA PHE A 120 5.53 19.16 -1.83
C PHE A 120 4.76 20.50 -1.77
N GLU A 121 4.36 21.01 -2.94
CA GLU A 121 3.53 22.21 -3.08
C GLU A 121 2.09 21.86 -3.50
N TYR A 122 1.37 21.16 -2.63
CA TYR A 122 -0.07 20.91 -2.81
C TYR A 122 -0.94 21.91 -2.02
N ASP A 123 -2.13 22.17 -2.54
CA ASP A 123 -3.18 22.95 -1.86
C ASP A 123 -3.84 22.13 -0.75
N ALA A 124 -3.96 20.81 -0.96
CA ALA A 124 -4.46 19.86 0.03
C ALA A 124 -3.77 18.50 -0.11
N TYR A 125 -3.78 17.75 0.99
CA TYR A 125 -3.26 16.40 1.09
C TYR A 125 -4.38 15.49 1.55
N VAL A 126 -4.59 14.38 0.85
CA VAL A 126 -5.66 13.43 1.15
C VAL A 126 -5.04 12.07 1.46
N CYS A 127 -5.46 11.44 2.57
CA CYS A 127 -5.18 10.04 2.83
C CYS A 127 -6.48 9.24 2.89
N GLY A 128 -6.42 7.96 2.50
CA GLY A 128 -7.58 7.09 2.53
C GLY A 128 -7.30 5.71 1.93
N SER A 129 -7.77 4.66 2.61
CA SER A 129 -7.96 3.31 2.08
C SER A 129 -8.60 2.42 3.15
N ASP A 130 -9.13 1.26 2.76
CA ASP A 130 -9.38 0.17 3.70
C ASP A 130 -8.09 -0.23 4.41
N GLN A 131 -8.13 -0.37 5.74
CA GLN A 131 -7.03 -0.72 6.64
C GLN A 131 -5.85 0.27 6.73
N ILE A 132 -5.92 1.46 6.11
CA ILE A 132 -4.77 2.39 6.05
C ILE A 132 -4.20 2.79 7.43
N TRP A 133 -5.03 2.77 8.48
CA TRP A 133 -4.61 3.03 9.87
C TRP A 133 -4.54 1.77 10.74
N ASN A 134 -4.51 0.58 10.13
CA ASN A 134 -4.30 -0.66 10.85
C ASN A 134 -2.87 -0.76 11.40
N PRO A 135 -2.68 -0.84 12.73
CA PRO A 135 -1.37 -0.82 13.36
C PRO A 135 -0.53 -2.08 13.09
N TYR A 136 -1.15 -3.20 12.69
CA TYR A 136 -0.46 -4.44 12.34
C TYR A 136 0.08 -4.46 10.91
N PHE A 137 -0.34 -3.51 10.06
CA PHE A 137 0.20 -3.35 8.72
C PHE A 137 1.17 -2.17 8.69
N GLN A 138 0.69 -1.01 8.26
CA GLN A 138 1.49 0.20 8.07
C GLN A 138 0.84 1.40 8.75
N GLY A 139 -0.26 1.21 9.48
CA GLY A 139 -1.05 2.28 10.07
C GLY A 139 -0.42 2.99 11.26
N LEU A 140 0.81 2.67 11.63
CA LEU A 140 1.61 3.47 12.58
C LEU A 140 2.57 4.43 11.87
N ASP A 141 2.65 4.39 10.54
CA ASP A 141 3.50 5.30 9.78
C ASP A 141 2.85 6.69 9.66
N ASP A 142 3.60 7.71 10.08
CA ASP A 142 3.20 9.11 10.09
C ASP A 142 2.81 9.65 8.70
N ALA A 143 3.28 9.01 7.61
CA ALA A 143 2.86 9.32 6.25
C ALA A 143 1.35 9.14 6.05
N TYR A 144 0.75 8.09 6.61
CA TYR A 144 -0.68 7.79 6.46
C TYR A 144 -1.58 8.68 7.32
N TYR A 145 -0.98 9.46 8.22
CA TYR A 145 -1.62 10.56 8.94
C TYR A 145 -1.30 11.92 8.33
N LEU A 146 -0.63 11.95 7.17
CA LEU A 146 -0.22 13.15 6.45
C LEU A 146 0.63 14.11 7.30
N ARG A 147 1.40 13.58 8.27
CA ARG A 147 2.10 14.43 9.25
C ARG A 147 3.21 15.29 8.64
N PHE A 148 3.64 14.97 7.42
CA PHE A 148 4.60 15.74 6.63
C PHE A 148 4.00 17.01 6.00
N ALA A 149 2.67 17.14 5.94
CA ALA A 149 1.97 18.29 5.36
C ALA A 149 1.53 19.32 6.42
N PRO A 150 1.23 20.59 6.09
CA PRO A 150 0.62 21.55 7.02
C PRO A 150 -0.73 21.07 7.57
N LYS A 151 -1.00 21.25 8.87
CA LYS A 151 -2.18 20.70 9.57
C LYS A 151 -3.52 21.09 8.93
N ASP A 152 -3.64 22.33 8.47
CA ASP A 152 -4.81 22.92 7.81
C ASP A 152 -5.07 22.37 6.41
N LYS A 153 -4.09 21.66 5.82
CA LYS A 153 -4.18 21.07 4.49
C LYS A 153 -4.41 19.56 4.50
N ARG A 154 -4.52 18.93 5.67
CA ARG A 154 -4.65 17.47 5.80
C ARG A 154 -6.12 17.07 5.79
N ILE A 155 -6.46 16.13 4.91
CA ILE A 155 -7.80 15.59 4.76
C ILE A 155 -7.72 14.07 4.83
N ALA A 156 -8.55 13.47 5.67
CA ALA A 156 -8.71 12.03 5.70
C ALA A 156 -10.05 11.66 5.05
N TYR A 157 -10.02 10.84 4.01
CA TYR A 157 -11.22 10.38 3.30
C TYR A 157 -11.38 8.86 3.45
N ALA A 158 -12.43 8.47 4.16
CA ALA A 158 -12.72 7.07 4.49
C ALA A 158 -11.47 6.26 4.95
N PRO A 159 -10.63 6.81 5.86
CA PRO A 159 -9.60 5.98 6.48
C PRO A 159 -10.28 4.92 7.33
N SER A 160 -9.68 3.75 7.46
CA SER A 160 -10.20 2.72 8.34
C SER A 160 -9.09 2.03 9.10
N ILE A 161 -9.49 1.53 10.27
CA ILE A 161 -8.69 0.75 11.19
C ILE A 161 -9.42 -0.58 11.40
N GLY A 162 -8.72 -1.70 11.20
CA GLY A 162 -9.22 -3.02 11.54
C GLY A 162 -8.23 -3.69 12.47
N ILE A 163 -8.63 -3.94 13.71
CA ILE A 163 -7.93 -4.83 14.62
C ILE A 163 -8.90 -5.97 14.90
N THR A 164 -8.52 -7.19 14.52
CA THR A 164 -9.31 -8.41 14.77
C THR A 164 -8.54 -9.32 15.70
#